data_AF-A0A8X6KQK2-F1
#
_entry.id   AF-A0A8X6KQK2-F1
#
_cell.length_a   1.000
_cell.length_b   1.000
_cell.length_c   1.000
_cell.angle_alpha   90.00
_cell.angle_beta   90.00
_cell.angle_gamma   90.00
#
_symmetry.space_group_name_H-M   'P 1'
#
loop_
_entity.id
_entity.type
_entity.pdbx_description
1 polymer ?
#
loop_
_entity_poly.entity_id
_entity_poly.type
_entity_poly.pdbx_seq_one_letter_code
_entity_poly.pdbx_strand_id
1 'polypeptide(L)'
;MISGVHRFHTCSNFRDIVNARSISMRLMRVRCVFLISVSLILIWLLHYAMYMTAEGGSDDIPGSWESQQQACRHPTLDIINPQIQKHIRDLGELKCDRESDWIETHKGRAVINKSLTKLHGKIVCKITYVERVDDFTVQSGKSVFLTSEEESIQLESDFFVVKCESENKKEWKNLMAGIHRNEALAEKVRNIKPPPDSMQLNVIMYGLDSMSRMHFIRKLPKTYKYLTEELKAIVLKGYNIVGDGTPQALIPILTGSTEAELPETRKRMQNAQFVDVYPFAWKNFSASGYITAWAEEQPHVGTFTYRLKGFKDQPTDHSMRTFFLKLSKVIGNHPKLCLGNKPRHTVRKNFLVFIRVEYVDEYFMN
;
A
#
# COMPACT_ATOMS: atom_id res chain seq x y z
N MET A 1 -12.40 -90.32 -37.44
CA MET A 1 -12.64 -91.70 -36.94
C MET A 1 -12.98 -91.62 -35.46
N ILE A 2 -14.17 -92.12 -35.09
CA ILE A 2 -14.56 -92.82 -33.84
C ILE A 2 -14.23 -92.11 -32.51
N SER A 3 -15.19 -91.43 -31.86
CA SER A 3 -16.22 -91.90 -30.90
C SER A 3 -15.71 -92.14 -29.45
N GLY A 4 -16.51 -91.74 -28.46
CA GLY A 4 -16.37 -92.19 -27.07
C GLY A 4 -16.78 -91.15 -26.01
N VAL A 5 -18.03 -91.19 -25.56
CA VAL A 5 -18.57 -90.49 -24.38
C VAL A 5 -19.17 -91.53 -23.44
N HIS A 6 -18.81 -91.54 -22.15
CA HIS A 6 -19.77 -91.70 -21.03
C HIS A 6 -19.17 -91.58 -19.60
N ARG A 7 -19.87 -90.73 -18.81
CA ARG A 7 -20.31 -90.80 -17.38
C ARG A 7 -19.30 -91.09 -16.25
N PHE A 8 -19.07 -90.18 -15.28
CA PHE A 8 -19.85 -89.69 -14.11
C PHE A 8 -19.63 -90.48 -12.80
N HIS A 9 -19.02 -89.83 -11.78
CA HIS A 9 -19.55 -89.73 -10.40
C HIS A 9 -18.76 -88.69 -9.54
N THR A 10 -19.44 -88.22 -8.51
CA THR A 10 -19.35 -86.96 -7.72
C THR A 10 -18.50 -87.04 -6.44
N CYS A 11 -18.00 -85.91 -5.92
CA CYS A 11 -17.87 -85.64 -4.46
C CYS A 11 -17.62 -84.15 -4.07
N SER A 12 -18.70 -83.47 -3.65
CA SER A 12 -18.89 -82.77 -2.36
C SER A 12 -17.91 -81.77 -1.72
N ASN A 13 -16.72 -81.43 -2.23
CA ASN A 13 -15.75 -80.63 -1.44
C ASN A 13 -15.57 -79.13 -1.80
N PHE A 14 -16.32 -78.58 -2.76
CA PHE A 14 -16.06 -77.20 -3.23
C PHE A 14 -16.86 -76.10 -2.50
N ARG A 15 -17.97 -76.46 -1.82
CA ARG A 15 -18.86 -75.48 -1.16
C ARG A 15 -18.32 -74.99 0.18
N ASP A 16 -17.58 -75.85 0.90
CA ASP A 16 -17.02 -75.52 2.22
C ASP A 16 -15.78 -74.64 2.14
N ILE A 17 -14.98 -74.77 1.08
CA ILE A 17 -13.76 -73.97 0.85
C ILE A 17 -14.10 -72.52 0.48
N VAL A 18 -15.19 -72.28 -0.26
CA VAL A 18 -15.66 -70.94 -0.65
C VAL A 18 -16.31 -70.23 0.55
N ASN A 19 -17.06 -70.94 1.39
CA ASN A 19 -17.64 -70.38 2.62
C ASN A 19 -16.56 -70.01 3.66
N ALA A 20 -15.52 -70.84 3.84
CA ALA A 20 -14.43 -70.55 4.78
C ALA A 20 -13.62 -69.30 4.39
N ARG A 21 -13.38 -69.06 3.09
CA ARG A 21 -12.70 -67.85 2.59
C ARG A 21 -13.55 -66.59 2.71
N SER A 22 -14.87 -66.69 2.51
CA SER A 22 -15.83 -65.57 2.70
C SER A 22 -15.95 -65.14 4.17
N ILE A 23 -16.01 -66.11 5.10
CA ILE A 23 -16.08 -65.85 6.54
C ILE A 23 -14.75 -65.25 7.04
N SER A 24 -13.61 -65.76 6.59
CA SER A 24 -12.28 -65.22 6.93
C SER A 24 -12.10 -63.75 6.51
N MET A 25 -12.51 -63.38 5.29
CA MET A 25 -12.46 -61.98 4.83
C MET A 25 -13.45 -61.06 5.55
N ARG A 26 -14.64 -61.56 5.93
CA ARG A 26 -15.59 -60.80 6.76
C ARG A 26 -15.04 -60.60 8.19
N LEU A 27 -14.43 -61.62 8.79
CA LEU A 27 -13.78 -61.53 10.10
C LEU A 27 -12.62 -60.53 10.09
N MET A 28 -11.82 -60.52 9.01
CA MET A 28 -10.69 -59.60 8.86
C MET A 28 -11.16 -58.14 8.66
N ARG A 29 -12.25 -57.91 7.91
CA ARG A 29 -12.86 -56.57 7.77
C ARG A 29 -13.46 -56.07 9.09
N VAL A 30 -14.15 -56.93 9.83
CA VAL A 30 -14.71 -56.57 11.15
C VAL A 30 -13.57 -56.25 12.14
N ARG A 31 -12.48 -57.04 12.13
CA ARG A 31 -11.29 -56.78 12.93
C ARG A 31 -10.59 -55.46 12.55
N CYS A 32 -10.44 -55.15 11.26
CA CYS A 32 -9.87 -53.86 10.84
C CYS A 32 -10.76 -52.68 11.20
N VAL A 33 -12.08 -52.77 11.02
CA VAL A 33 -13.01 -51.70 11.40
C VAL A 33 -12.99 -51.51 12.92
N PHE A 34 -12.94 -52.60 13.70
CA PHE A 34 -12.82 -52.53 15.15
C PHE A 34 -11.49 -51.92 15.60
N LEU A 35 -10.37 -52.24 14.95
CA LEU A 35 -9.07 -51.64 15.26
C LEU A 35 -9.02 -50.16 14.90
N ILE A 36 -9.63 -49.75 13.78
CA ILE A 36 -9.72 -48.34 13.38
C ILE A 36 -10.62 -47.56 14.34
N SER A 37 -11.78 -48.10 14.72
CA SER A 37 -12.67 -47.43 15.67
C SER A 37 -12.05 -47.31 17.06
N VAL A 38 -11.37 -48.36 17.54
CA VAL A 38 -10.61 -48.30 18.81
C VAL A 38 -9.49 -47.26 18.73
N SER A 39 -8.78 -47.17 17.60
CA SER A 39 -7.72 -46.17 17.41
C SER A 39 -8.27 -44.74 17.42
N LEU A 40 -9.41 -44.49 16.76
CA LEU A 40 -10.07 -43.19 16.75
C LEU A 40 -10.59 -42.81 18.15
N ILE A 41 -11.13 -43.76 18.91
CA ILE A 41 -11.57 -43.54 20.29
C ILE A 41 -10.36 -43.22 21.18
N LEU A 42 -9.24 -43.93 21.03
CA LEU A 42 -8.01 -43.64 21.78
C LEU A 42 -7.45 -42.24 21.45
N ILE A 43 -7.48 -41.82 20.18
CA ILE A 43 -7.06 -40.48 19.77
C ILE A 43 -8.00 -39.42 20.37
N TRP A 44 -9.31 -39.67 20.37
CA TRP A 44 -10.29 -38.77 20.98
C TRP A 44 -10.12 -38.69 22.50
N LEU A 45 -9.89 -39.81 23.18
CA LEU A 45 -9.60 -39.85 24.62
C LEU A 45 -8.28 -39.15 24.97
N LEU A 46 -7.25 -39.26 24.13
CA LEU A 46 -6.00 -38.52 24.30
C LEU A 46 -6.21 -37.01 24.11
N HIS A 47 -6.95 -36.58 23.08
CA HIS A 47 -7.30 -35.18 22.90
C HIS A 47 -8.17 -34.64 24.05
N TYR A 48 -9.14 -35.44 24.52
CA TYR A 48 -9.98 -35.07 25.65
C TYR A 48 -9.18 -34.99 26.95
N ALA A 49 -8.28 -35.94 27.21
CA ALA A 49 -7.38 -35.87 28.36
C ALA A 49 -6.47 -34.64 28.29
N MET A 50 -5.89 -34.33 27.11
CA MET A 50 -5.10 -33.10 26.91
C MET A 50 -5.93 -31.83 27.12
N TYR A 51 -7.19 -31.81 26.66
CA TYR A 51 -8.12 -30.71 26.86
C TYR A 51 -8.46 -30.55 28.35
N MET A 52 -8.74 -31.64 29.06
CA MET A 52 -9.03 -31.61 30.50
C MET A 52 -7.80 -31.25 31.35
N THR A 53 -6.58 -31.60 30.91
CA THR A 53 -5.35 -31.09 31.54
C THR A 53 -5.08 -29.61 31.23
N ALA A 54 -5.60 -29.09 30.12
CA ALA A 54 -5.48 -27.68 29.76
C ALA A 54 -6.50 -26.79 30.51
N GLU A 55 -7.67 -27.32 30.88
CA GLU A 55 -8.68 -26.63 31.70
C GLU A 55 -8.51 -26.85 33.22
N GLY A 56 -7.60 -27.73 33.66
CA GLY A 56 -7.35 -28.03 35.08
C GLY A 56 -6.25 -27.20 35.76
N GLY A 57 -5.64 -26.26 35.03
CA GLY A 57 -4.70 -25.27 35.58
C GLY A 57 -5.42 -23.98 35.93
N SER A 58 -6.29 -24.01 36.95
CA SER A 58 -6.54 -22.78 37.70
C SER A 58 -5.23 -22.47 38.41
N ASP A 59 -4.44 -21.56 37.84
CA ASP A 59 -3.41 -20.86 38.61
C ASP A 59 -4.13 -20.23 39.80
N ASP A 60 -4.07 -20.87 40.96
CA ASP A 60 -4.38 -20.26 42.23
C ASP A 60 -3.40 -19.10 42.39
N ILE A 61 -3.82 -17.90 41.98
CA ILE A 61 -3.09 -16.65 42.18
C ILE A 61 -3.05 -16.42 43.69
N PRO A 62 -1.90 -16.61 44.38
CA PRO A 62 -1.83 -16.38 45.79
C PRO A 62 -1.66 -14.87 46.00
N GLY A 63 -2.67 -14.25 46.60
CA GLY A 63 -2.49 -12.97 47.29
C GLY A 63 -2.97 -11.74 46.53
N SER A 64 -3.92 -11.04 47.17
CA SER A 64 -4.09 -9.59 47.15
C SER A 64 -3.80 -8.88 45.84
N TRP A 65 -4.84 -8.62 45.05
CA TRP A 65 -4.86 -7.46 44.15
C TRP A 65 -4.96 -6.16 44.97
N GLU A 66 -4.00 -5.91 45.86
CA GLU A 66 -3.57 -4.53 45.98
C GLU A 66 -3.17 -4.13 44.57
N SER A 67 -3.82 -3.09 44.05
CA SER A 67 -3.52 -2.53 42.74
C SER A 67 -2.06 -2.08 42.73
N GLN A 68 -1.14 -3.00 42.49
CA GLN A 68 0.18 -2.64 42.00
C GLN A 68 -0.11 -1.89 40.72
N GLN A 69 0.08 -0.58 40.78
CA GLN A 69 -0.10 0.34 39.70
C GLN A 69 0.74 -0.21 38.54
N GLN A 70 0.09 -0.94 37.61
CA GLN A 70 0.78 -1.55 36.47
C GLN A 70 1.17 -0.40 35.55
N ALA A 71 2.32 0.19 35.86
CA ALA A 71 2.88 1.25 35.06
C ALA A 71 3.28 0.62 33.72
N CYS A 72 2.66 1.05 32.64
CA CYS A 72 3.15 0.76 31.29
C CYS A 72 4.52 1.46 31.14
N ARG A 73 5.59 0.77 31.54
CA ARG A 73 6.96 1.29 31.44
C ARG A 73 7.44 1.06 30.02
N HIS A 74 7.50 2.13 29.24
CA HIS A 74 8.09 2.06 27.90
C HIS A 74 9.55 1.59 27.99
N PRO A 75 9.95 0.57 27.21
CA PRO A 75 11.33 0.12 27.23
C PRO A 75 12.23 1.23 26.67
N THR A 76 13.33 1.50 27.38
CA THR A 76 14.41 2.33 26.84
C THR A 76 15.29 1.42 25.99
N LEU A 77 15.27 1.64 24.67
CA LEU A 77 16.01 0.81 23.72
C LEU A 77 17.29 1.52 23.28
N ASP A 78 18.39 0.78 23.24
CA ASP A 78 19.66 1.29 22.74
C ASP A 78 19.60 1.54 21.23
N ILE A 79 20.00 2.74 20.83
CA ILE A 79 20.11 3.09 19.41
C ILE A 79 21.19 2.23 18.75
N ILE A 80 22.31 1.96 19.43
CA ILE A 80 23.38 1.11 18.90
C ILE A 80 23.38 -0.22 19.64
N ASN A 81 22.52 -1.15 19.19
CA ASN A 81 22.47 -2.50 19.72
C ASN A 81 23.23 -3.48 18.78
N PRO A 82 24.29 -4.19 19.25
CA PRO A 82 25.08 -5.10 18.41
C PRO A 82 24.26 -6.18 17.68
N GLN A 83 23.20 -6.69 18.31
CA GLN A 83 22.31 -7.70 17.70
C GLN A 83 21.51 -7.14 16.54
N ILE A 84 21.22 -5.83 16.53
CA ILE A 84 20.50 -5.16 15.43
C ILE A 84 21.48 -4.66 14.38
N GLN A 85 22.64 -4.14 14.78
CA GLN A 85 23.63 -3.52 13.87
C GLN A 85 24.10 -4.50 12.79
N LYS A 86 24.25 -5.80 13.11
CA LYS A 86 24.59 -6.84 12.13
C LYS A 86 23.60 -6.97 10.96
N HIS A 87 22.37 -6.48 11.11
CA HIS A 87 21.33 -6.50 10.09
C HIS A 87 21.21 -5.17 9.33
N ILE A 88 21.85 -4.10 9.79
CA ILE A 88 21.81 -2.78 9.15
C ILE A 88 22.95 -2.67 8.15
N ARG A 89 22.61 -2.52 6.87
CA ARG A 89 23.59 -2.35 5.78
C ARG A 89 23.52 -0.95 5.21
N ASP A 90 24.66 -0.37 4.89
CA ASP A 90 24.71 0.80 4.02
C ASP A 90 24.48 0.34 2.57
N LEU A 91 23.55 1.01 1.89
CA LEU A 91 23.23 0.74 0.49
C LEU A 91 23.91 1.74 -0.46
N GLY A 92 24.63 2.73 0.09
CA GLY A 92 25.23 3.82 -0.66
C GLY A 92 24.19 4.80 -1.20
N GLU A 93 24.67 5.73 -2.01
CA GLU A 93 23.82 6.72 -2.68
C GLU A 93 23.10 6.11 -3.87
N LEU A 94 21.79 6.39 -3.98
CA LEU A 94 20.99 5.96 -5.12
C LEU A 94 21.32 6.80 -6.36
N LYS A 95 21.88 6.16 -7.39
CA LYS A 95 22.19 6.78 -8.68
C LYS A 95 21.14 6.46 -9.72
N CYS A 96 20.64 7.47 -10.42
CA CYS A 96 19.67 7.35 -11.49
C CYS A 96 20.28 7.87 -12.80
N ASP A 97 21.17 7.06 -13.38
CA ASP A 97 22.01 7.45 -14.52
C ASP A 97 21.22 7.39 -15.84
N ARG A 98 20.40 8.42 -16.08
CA ARG A 98 19.74 8.69 -17.36
C ARG A 98 19.87 10.16 -17.71
N GLU A 99 19.68 10.46 -19.00
CA GLU A 99 19.55 11.84 -19.44
C GLU A 99 18.43 12.55 -18.68
N SER A 100 18.67 13.83 -18.40
CA SER A 100 17.71 14.71 -17.73
C SER A 100 16.36 14.74 -18.44
N ASP A 101 15.30 14.96 -17.67
CA ASP A 101 13.96 15.13 -18.25
C ASP A 101 13.95 16.27 -19.28
N TRP A 102 13.37 16.01 -20.45
CA TRP A 102 13.25 17.01 -21.52
C TRP A 102 12.15 18.04 -21.23
N ILE A 103 11.23 17.71 -20.32
CA ILE A 103 10.19 18.60 -19.83
C ILE A 103 10.45 18.93 -18.36
N GLU A 104 10.25 20.20 -18.02
CA GLU A 104 10.14 20.67 -16.65
C GLU A 104 8.72 21.18 -16.38
N THR A 105 8.28 21.08 -15.13
CA THR A 105 6.96 21.55 -14.68
C THR A 105 7.13 22.66 -13.67
N HIS A 106 6.51 23.81 -13.93
CA HIS A 106 6.59 25.01 -13.09
C HIS A 106 5.29 25.81 -13.18
N LYS A 107 4.72 26.21 -12.04
CA LYS A 107 3.51 27.05 -11.95
C LYS A 107 2.33 26.52 -12.79
N GLY A 108 2.16 25.20 -12.78
CA GLY A 108 1.12 24.49 -13.53
C GLY A 108 1.30 24.46 -15.03
N ARG A 109 2.52 24.70 -15.49
CA ARG A 109 2.90 24.71 -16.90
C ARG A 109 3.98 23.67 -17.17
N ALA A 110 3.95 23.09 -18.37
CA ALA A 110 5.05 22.30 -18.90
C ALA A 110 5.92 23.14 -19.84
N VAL A 111 7.24 23.01 -19.69
CA VAL A 111 8.26 23.76 -20.42
C VAL A 111 9.30 22.79 -20.96
N ILE A 112 9.74 22.95 -22.21
CA ILE A 112 10.88 22.20 -22.72
C ILE A 112 12.17 22.73 -22.09
N ASN A 113 12.98 21.83 -21.54
CA ASN A 113 14.25 22.18 -20.95
C ASN A 113 15.19 22.73 -22.04
N LYS A 114 15.51 24.02 -21.97
CA LYS A 114 16.35 24.73 -22.95
C LYS A 114 17.74 24.11 -23.11
N SER A 115 18.27 23.47 -22.07
CA SER A 115 19.56 22.76 -22.15
C SER A 115 19.50 21.57 -23.10
N LEU A 116 18.33 20.89 -23.17
CA LEU A 116 18.11 19.77 -24.09
C LEU A 116 17.87 20.27 -25.52
N THR A 117 17.23 21.43 -25.72
CA THR A 117 17.14 22.07 -27.04
C THR A 117 18.51 22.44 -27.60
N LYS A 118 19.42 22.95 -26.75
CA LYS A 118 20.82 23.23 -27.15
C LYS A 118 21.57 21.97 -27.57
N LEU A 119 21.24 20.83 -26.98
CA LEU A 119 21.93 19.56 -27.20
C LEU A 119 21.36 18.79 -28.40
N HIS A 120 20.04 18.78 -28.56
CA HIS A 120 19.33 17.93 -29.55
C HIS A 120 18.67 18.70 -30.69
N GLY A 121 18.77 20.03 -30.70
CA GLY A 121 18.13 20.89 -31.70
C GLY A 121 16.65 21.12 -31.41
N LYS A 122 15.84 21.33 -32.45
CA LYS A 122 14.40 21.53 -32.30
C LYS A 122 13.75 20.28 -31.68
N ILE A 123 12.91 20.47 -30.67
CA ILE A 123 12.22 19.38 -29.96
C ILE A 123 10.71 19.53 -30.13
N VAL A 124 10.04 18.42 -30.42
CA VAL A 124 8.58 18.32 -30.46
C VAL A 124 8.14 17.24 -29.49
N CYS A 125 7.30 17.60 -28.52
CA CYS A 125 6.80 16.72 -27.49
C CYS A 125 5.29 16.54 -27.61
N LYS A 126 4.85 15.28 -27.67
CA LYS A 126 3.45 14.91 -27.45
C LYS A 126 3.23 14.62 -25.98
N ILE A 127 2.37 15.42 -25.35
CA ILE A 127 1.94 15.27 -23.96
C ILE A 127 0.57 14.59 -23.98
N THR A 128 0.45 13.41 -23.39
CA THR A 128 -0.81 12.68 -23.26
C THR A 128 -1.18 12.58 -21.78
N TYR A 129 -2.29 13.21 -21.39
CA TYR A 129 -2.76 13.20 -20.00
C TYR A 129 -3.19 11.80 -19.57
N VAL A 130 -3.05 11.52 -18.27
CA VAL A 130 -3.49 10.27 -17.65
C VAL A 130 -4.71 10.57 -16.80
N GLU A 131 -5.82 9.90 -17.10
CA GLU A 131 -7.10 10.13 -16.46
C GLU A 131 -7.48 8.96 -15.55
N ARG A 132 -8.09 9.28 -14.40
CA ARG A 132 -8.68 8.31 -13.49
C ARG A 132 -10.00 7.81 -14.07
N VAL A 133 -10.16 6.49 -14.12
CA VAL A 133 -11.48 5.86 -14.35
C VAL A 133 -12.08 5.51 -12.98
N ASP A 134 -11.32 4.77 -12.18
CA ASP A 134 -11.66 4.40 -10.81
C ASP A 134 -10.35 4.23 -10.00
N ASP A 135 -10.44 3.68 -8.78
CA ASP A 135 -9.26 3.50 -7.91
C ASP A 135 -8.31 2.39 -8.36
N PHE A 136 -8.64 1.63 -9.41
CA PHE A 136 -7.85 0.50 -9.93
C PHE A 136 -7.42 0.71 -11.38
N THR A 137 -8.07 1.63 -12.09
CA THR A 137 -7.95 1.79 -13.54
C THR A 137 -7.68 3.24 -13.92
N VAL A 138 -6.74 3.39 -14.86
CA VAL A 138 -6.42 4.66 -15.52
C VAL A 138 -6.43 4.48 -17.03
N GLN A 139 -6.82 5.54 -17.73
CA GLN A 139 -6.86 5.60 -19.19
C GLN A 139 -5.99 6.75 -19.72
N SER A 140 -5.77 6.74 -21.05
CA SER A 140 -5.12 7.87 -21.71
C SER A 140 -6.18 8.89 -22.08
N GLY A 141 -5.95 10.14 -21.70
CA GLY A 141 -6.83 11.26 -22.01
C GLY A 141 -6.42 12.01 -23.26
N LYS A 142 -6.80 13.29 -23.31
CA LYS A 142 -6.44 14.23 -24.37
C LYS A 142 -4.92 14.30 -24.54
N SER A 143 -4.50 14.49 -25.80
CA SER A 143 -3.11 14.78 -26.15
C SER A 143 -2.96 16.20 -26.68
N VAL A 144 -1.88 16.84 -26.28
CA VAL A 144 -1.45 18.16 -26.76
C VAL A 144 0.01 18.08 -27.22
N PHE A 145 0.41 19.01 -28.08
CA PHE A 145 1.80 19.10 -28.54
C PHE A 145 2.44 20.34 -27.92
N LEU A 146 3.72 20.23 -27.60
CA LEU A 146 4.58 21.32 -27.16
C LEU A 146 5.85 21.28 -28.00
N THR A 147 6.21 22.39 -28.63
CA THR A 147 7.42 22.54 -29.45
C THR A 147 8.41 23.47 -28.78
N SER A 148 9.70 23.35 -29.13
CA SER A 148 10.74 24.23 -28.58
C SER A 148 10.62 25.71 -28.97
N GLU A 149 9.71 26.04 -29.89
CA GLU A 149 9.37 27.43 -30.27
C GLU A 149 8.34 28.04 -29.32
N GLU A 150 7.55 27.21 -28.63
CA GLU A 150 6.58 27.64 -27.64
C GLU A 150 7.26 27.82 -26.29
N GLU A 151 6.92 28.87 -25.56
CA GLU A 151 7.50 29.12 -24.24
C GLU A 151 7.07 28.06 -23.22
N SER A 152 5.80 27.66 -23.25
CA SER A 152 5.19 26.75 -22.28
C SER A 152 3.75 26.41 -22.66
N ILE A 153 3.23 25.31 -22.11
CA ILE A 153 1.81 24.95 -22.21
C ILE A 153 1.19 24.79 -20.81
N GLN A 154 -0.06 25.24 -20.65
CA GLN A 154 -0.82 25.04 -19.42
C GLN A 154 -1.17 23.56 -19.27
N LEU A 155 -0.89 22.98 -18.10
CA LEU A 155 -1.30 21.62 -17.80
C LEU A 155 -2.83 21.56 -17.61
N GLU A 156 -3.47 20.52 -18.13
CA GLU A 156 -4.90 20.24 -17.93
C GLU A 156 -5.13 19.08 -16.93
N SER A 157 -4.06 18.40 -16.51
CA SER A 157 -4.09 17.32 -15.52
C SER A 157 -2.73 17.19 -14.83
N ASP A 158 -2.75 16.68 -13.59
CA ASP A 158 -1.56 16.51 -12.76
C ASP A 158 -0.52 15.57 -13.35
N PHE A 159 -0.96 14.61 -14.17
CA PHE A 159 -0.13 13.49 -14.61
C PHE A 159 -0.26 13.26 -16.10
N PHE A 160 0.89 13.05 -16.74
CA PHE A 160 0.95 12.91 -18.19
C PHE A 160 2.15 12.10 -18.63
N VAL A 161 1.98 11.35 -19.72
CA VAL A 161 3.08 10.70 -20.43
C VAL A 161 3.57 11.66 -21.50
N VAL A 162 4.87 11.92 -21.53
CA VAL A 162 5.49 12.70 -22.59
C VAL A 162 6.23 11.77 -23.52
N LYS A 163 6.11 12.01 -24.83
CA LYS A 163 6.98 11.47 -25.86
C LYS A 163 7.53 12.63 -26.67
N CYS A 164 8.84 12.84 -26.63
CA CYS A 164 9.51 13.86 -27.41
C CYS A 164 10.34 13.22 -28.51
N GLU A 165 10.39 13.89 -29.66
CA GLU A 165 11.32 13.62 -30.75
C GLU A 165 12.06 14.93 -31.02
N SER A 166 13.36 14.80 -31.29
CA SER A 166 14.21 15.93 -31.66
C SER A 166 14.56 15.88 -33.14
N GLU A 167 15.08 16.98 -33.66
CA GLU A 167 15.51 17.12 -35.05
C GLU A 167 16.54 16.05 -35.46
N ASN A 168 17.42 15.65 -34.52
CA ASN A 168 18.40 14.58 -34.74
C ASN A 168 17.81 13.15 -34.60
N LYS A 169 16.48 13.01 -34.56
CA LYS A 169 15.74 11.74 -34.41
C LYS A 169 15.97 11.01 -33.09
N LYS A 170 16.51 11.68 -32.07
CA LYS A 170 16.53 11.14 -30.72
C LYS A 170 15.14 11.23 -30.11
N GLU A 171 14.69 10.12 -29.54
CA GLU A 171 13.44 10.01 -28.80
C GLU A 171 13.68 10.05 -27.29
N TRP A 172 12.77 10.70 -26.57
CA TRP A 172 12.70 10.65 -25.12
C TRP A 172 11.26 10.42 -24.66
N LYS A 173 11.10 9.59 -23.64
CA LYS A 173 9.79 9.26 -23.08
C LYS A 173 9.87 9.12 -21.57
N ASN A 174 8.96 9.79 -20.86
CA ASN A 174 8.81 9.63 -19.43
C ASN A 174 7.36 9.82 -18.96
N LEU A 175 7.05 9.30 -17.78
CA LEU A 175 5.84 9.65 -17.03
C LEU A 175 6.20 10.82 -16.11
N MET A 176 5.43 11.90 -16.19
CA MET A 176 5.69 13.13 -15.47
C MET A 176 4.54 13.47 -14.52
N ALA A 177 4.88 14.21 -13.47
CA ALA A 177 3.93 14.83 -12.56
C ALA A 177 4.19 16.34 -12.53
N GLY A 178 3.13 17.13 -12.67
CA GLY A 178 3.15 18.58 -12.52
C GLY A 178 1.75 19.04 -12.17
N ILE A 179 1.60 19.92 -11.18
CA ILE A 179 0.28 20.24 -10.62
C ILE A 179 -0.55 21.00 -11.65
N HIS A 180 -1.74 20.52 -11.96
CA HIS A 180 -2.72 21.30 -12.69
C HIS A 180 -3.40 22.27 -11.71
N ARG A 181 -3.11 23.57 -11.83
CA ARG A 181 -3.80 24.60 -11.06
C ARG A 181 -5.23 24.77 -11.58
N ASN A 182 -6.20 24.30 -10.79
CA ASN A 182 -7.61 24.47 -11.10
C ASN A 182 -8.09 25.81 -10.54
N GLU A 183 -8.24 26.82 -11.41
CA GLU A 183 -8.67 28.16 -11.00
C GLU A 183 -10.07 28.19 -10.38
N ALA A 184 -10.99 27.35 -10.86
CA ALA A 184 -12.33 27.27 -10.30
C ALA A 184 -12.31 26.71 -8.87
N LEU A 185 -11.44 25.73 -8.60
CA LEU A 185 -11.19 25.23 -7.25
C LEU A 185 -10.54 26.31 -6.37
N ALA A 186 -9.52 27.00 -6.88
CA ALA A 186 -8.85 28.07 -6.15
C ALA A 186 -9.82 29.20 -5.76
N GLU A 187 -10.69 29.62 -6.68
CA GLU A 187 -11.75 30.60 -6.42
C GLU A 187 -12.78 30.08 -5.40
N LYS A 188 -13.27 28.85 -5.57
CA LYS A 188 -14.18 28.23 -4.61
C LYS A 188 -13.60 28.21 -3.19
N VAL A 189 -12.34 27.81 -3.06
CA VAL A 189 -11.65 27.72 -1.78
C VAL A 189 -11.44 29.10 -1.15
N ARG A 190 -11.06 30.12 -1.92
CA ARG A 190 -10.92 31.51 -1.44
C ARG A 190 -12.20 32.08 -0.85
N ASN A 191 -13.36 31.62 -1.31
CA ASN A 191 -14.66 32.07 -0.83
C ASN A 191 -15.15 31.36 0.43
N ILE A 192 -14.46 30.29 0.87
CA ILE A 192 -14.79 29.59 2.12
C ILE A 192 -14.15 30.34 3.28
N LYS A 193 -14.98 30.80 4.22
CA LYS A 193 -14.49 31.43 5.44
C LYS A 193 -14.09 30.34 6.44
N PRO A 194 -12.83 30.30 6.90
CA PRO A 194 -12.43 29.35 7.92
C PRO A 194 -13.11 29.69 9.26
N PRO A 195 -13.16 28.71 10.20
CA PRO A 195 -13.62 28.97 11.56
C PRO A 195 -12.90 30.16 12.22
N PRO A 196 -13.57 30.95 13.09
CA PRO A 196 -12.97 32.15 13.70
C PRO A 196 -11.66 31.91 14.47
N ASP A 197 -11.49 30.71 15.02
CA ASP A 197 -10.34 30.24 15.78
C ASP A 197 -9.32 29.46 14.94
N SER A 198 -9.48 29.43 13.62
CA SER A 198 -8.58 28.72 12.72
C SER A 198 -7.19 29.35 12.68
N MET A 199 -6.17 28.50 12.86
CA MET A 199 -4.77 28.90 12.69
C MET A 199 -4.36 29.10 11.23
N GLN A 200 -5.17 28.62 10.27
CA GLN A 200 -4.93 28.74 8.81
C GLN A 200 -3.53 28.26 8.37
N LEU A 201 -3.02 27.20 9.01
CA LEU A 201 -1.70 26.64 8.72
C LEU A 201 -1.76 25.59 7.63
N ASN A 202 -0.77 25.60 6.73
CA ASN A 202 -0.54 24.46 5.83
C ASN A 202 -0.13 23.22 6.64
N VAL A 203 -0.87 22.12 6.47
CA VAL A 203 -0.60 20.84 7.16
C VAL A 203 -0.06 19.83 6.16
N ILE A 204 1.11 19.26 6.47
CA ILE A 204 1.70 18.15 5.71
C ILE A 204 1.84 16.95 6.63
N MET A 205 1.18 15.85 6.26
CA MET A 205 1.38 14.55 6.87
C MET A 205 2.32 13.73 5.99
N TYR A 206 3.51 13.40 6.51
CA TYR A 206 4.52 12.63 5.77
C TYR A 206 4.81 11.31 6.50
N GLY A 207 4.32 10.21 5.93
CA GLY A 207 4.51 8.86 6.45
C GLY A 207 5.65 8.11 5.74
N LEU A 208 6.36 7.27 6.50
CA LEU A 208 7.27 6.26 5.98
C LEU A 208 6.75 4.89 6.43
N ASP A 209 6.40 4.04 5.46
CA ASP A 209 5.86 2.71 5.75
C ASP A 209 6.94 1.77 6.33
N SER A 210 6.54 0.95 7.29
CA SER A 210 7.32 -0.12 7.91
C SER A 210 8.58 0.35 8.65
N MET A 211 8.54 1.58 9.19
CA MET A 211 9.65 2.20 9.92
C MET A 211 9.34 2.35 11.41
N SER A 212 10.12 1.70 12.28
CA SER A 212 10.08 1.98 13.72
C SER A 212 10.81 3.29 14.07
N ARG A 213 10.45 3.91 15.20
CA ARG A 213 11.16 5.09 15.74
C ARG A 213 12.67 4.84 15.83
N MET A 214 13.07 3.66 16.31
CA MET A 214 14.49 3.32 16.45
C MET A 214 15.18 3.17 15.10
N HIS A 215 14.52 2.58 14.10
CA HIS A 215 15.09 2.47 12.77
C HIS A 215 15.18 3.82 12.06
N PHE A 216 14.21 4.72 12.26
CA PHE A 216 14.26 6.09 11.75
C PHE A 216 15.49 6.84 12.25
N ILE A 217 15.76 6.81 13.57
CA ILE A 217 16.93 7.47 14.15
C ILE A 217 18.24 6.91 13.57
N ARG A 218 18.33 5.59 13.37
CA ARG A 218 19.52 4.92 12.81
C ARG A 218 19.74 5.23 11.33
N LYS A 219 18.68 5.22 10.52
CA LYS A 219 18.78 5.35 9.06
C LYS A 219 18.68 6.77 8.55
N LEU A 220 18.10 7.67 9.32
CA LEU A 220 17.92 9.07 8.98
C LEU A 220 18.45 9.99 10.10
N PRO A 221 19.72 9.81 10.56
CA PRO A 221 20.24 10.55 11.71
C PRO A 221 20.32 12.06 11.44
N LYS A 222 20.67 12.46 10.21
CA LYS A 222 20.68 13.88 9.79
C LYS A 222 19.29 14.49 9.85
N THR A 223 18.27 13.76 9.36
CA THR A 223 16.87 14.20 9.41
C THR A 223 16.36 14.29 10.84
N TYR A 224 16.66 13.29 11.68
CA TYR A 224 16.26 13.31 13.09
C TYR A 224 16.89 14.50 13.82
N LYS A 225 18.19 14.73 13.65
CA LYS A 225 18.90 15.88 14.19
C LYS A 225 18.25 17.20 13.76
N TYR A 226 18.00 17.37 12.46
CA TYR A 226 17.34 18.57 11.94
C TYR A 226 15.95 18.79 12.56
N LEU A 227 15.14 17.73 12.66
CA LEU A 227 13.82 17.82 13.28
C LEU A 227 13.90 18.26 14.75
N THR A 228 14.79 17.67 15.55
CA THR A 228 14.83 17.92 17.00
C THR A 228 15.63 19.16 17.39
N GLU A 229 16.71 19.46 16.67
CA GLU A 229 17.65 20.53 17.03
C GLU A 229 17.38 21.83 16.28
N GLU A 230 16.98 21.77 15.00
CA GLU A 230 16.72 22.98 14.20
C GLU A 230 15.24 23.37 14.27
N LEU A 231 14.34 22.45 13.89
CA LEU A 231 12.89 22.72 13.90
C LEU A 231 12.26 22.65 15.30
N LYS A 232 13.01 22.17 16.30
CA LYS A 232 12.51 21.95 17.68
C LYS A 232 11.22 21.13 17.72
N ALA A 233 11.09 20.15 16.82
CA ALA A 233 9.91 19.31 16.69
C ALA A 233 9.68 18.46 17.95
N ILE A 234 8.41 18.28 18.31
CA ILE A 234 8.00 17.45 19.44
C ILE A 234 8.04 15.98 19.03
N VAL A 235 8.85 15.17 19.73
CA VAL A 235 8.92 13.72 19.51
C VAL A 235 7.97 13.00 20.47
N LEU A 236 6.89 12.44 19.93
CA LEU A 236 5.93 11.63 20.68
C LEU A 236 6.51 10.24 21.00
N LYS A 237 7.30 10.13 22.08
CA LYS A 237 8.02 8.90 22.44
C LYS A 237 7.10 7.72 22.82
N GLY A 238 5.89 8.00 23.30
CA GLY A 238 4.87 7.01 23.66
C GLY A 238 3.88 6.68 22.55
N TYR A 239 4.01 7.29 21.37
CA TYR A 239 3.12 7.00 20.23
C TYR A 239 3.27 5.53 19.80
N ASN A 240 2.14 4.85 19.64
CA ASN A 240 2.06 3.48 19.15
C ASN A 240 0.93 3.35 18.13
N ILE A 241 1.07 2.37 17.24
CA ILE A 241 0.01 2.00 16.29
C ILE A 241 -1.12 1.29 17.04
N VAL A 242 -2.34 1.47 16.55
CA VAL A 242 -3.53 0.81 17.12
C VAL A 242 -3.86 -0.52 16.44
N GLY A 243 -3.04 -0.93 15.48
CA GLY A 243 -3.08 -2.25 14.86
C GLY A 243 -1.90 -2.48 13.93
N ASP A 244 -1.67 -3.73 13.55
CA ASP A 244 -0.45 -4.20 12.88
C ASP A 244 -0.41 -3.88 11.37
N GLY A 245 -1.57 -3.76 10.72
CA GLY A 245 -1.65 -3.45 9.30
C GLY A 245 -1.70 -1.95 8.99
N THR A 246 -1.25 -1.56 7.80
CA THR A 246 -1.31 -0.18 7.32
C THR A 246 -2.73 0.44 7.40
N PRO A 247 -3.81 -0.27 7.02
CA PRO A 247 -5.18 0.25 7.20
C PRO A 247 -5.52 0.48 8.67
N GLN A 248 -5.21 -0.47 9.55
CA GLN A 248 -5.46 -0.35 10.98
C GLN A 248 -4.66 0.79 11.62
N ALA A 249 -3.47 1.11 11.09
CA ALA A 249 -2.67 2.23 11.58
C ALA A 249 -3.16 3.58 11.04
N LEU A 250 -3.45 3.67 9.74
CA LEU A 250 -3.77 4.96 9.09
C LEU A 250 -5.23 5.35 9.22
N ILE A 251 -6.18 4.42 9.22
CA ILE A 251 -7.60 4.75 9.34
C ILE A 251 -7.86 5.53 10.63
N PRO A 252 -7.40 5.09 11.82
CA PRO A 252 -7.65 5.81 13.06
C PRO A 252 -6.99 7.18 13.12
N ILE A 253 -5.80 7.32 12.53
CA ILE A 253 -5.13 8.61 12.38
C ILE A 253 -5.98 9.58 11.53
N LEU A 254 -6.61 9.05 10.48
CA LEU A 254 -7.31 9.86 9.49
C LEU A 254 -8.80 10.03 9.79
N THR A 255 -9.42 9.21 10.62
CA THR A 255 -10.87 9.25 10.88
C THR A 255 -11.20 9.44 12.37
N GLY A 256 -10.24 9.19 13.27
CA GLY A 256 -10.50 9.10 14.71
C GLY A 256 -11.21 7.81 15.13
N SER A 257 -11.38 6.83 14.25
CA SER A 257 -12.08 5.56 14.52
C SER A 257 -11.33 4.36 13.98
N THR A 258 -11.42 3.23 14.67
CA THR A 258 -10.93 1.93 14.22
C THR A 258 -11.73 1.39 13.04
N GLU A 259 -11.15 0.45 12.28
CA GLU A 259 -11.85 -0.23 11.19
C GLU A 259 -13.14 -0.92 11.65
N ALA A 260 -13.21 -1.37 12.91
CA ALA A 260 -14.37 -2.08 13.45
C ALA A 260 -15.54 -1.13 13.80
N GLU A 261 -15.26 0.15 14.05
CA GLU A 261 -16.26 1.17 14.37
C GLU A 261 -16.85 1.82 13.11
N LEU A 262 -16.21 1.61 11.96
CA LEU A 262 -16.60 2.20 10.68
C LEU A 262 -17.43 1.21 9.83
N PRO A 263 -18.17 1.71 8.83
CA PRO A 263 -18.88 0.85 7.90
C PRO A 263 -17.97 -0.19 7.22
N GLU A 264 -18.53 -1.35 6.91
CA GLU A 264 -17.79 -2.44 6.26
C GLU A 264 -17.35 -2.03 4.83
N THR A 265 -16.04 -2.07 4.56
CA THR A 265 -15.46 -1.75 3.25
C THR A 265 -14.49 -2.81 2.72
N ARG A 266 -14.32 -3.93 3.43
CA ARG A 266 -13.40 -5.00 3.04
C ARG A 266 -13.97 -5.76 1.84
N LYS A 267 -13.17 -5.90 0.78
CA LYS A 267 -13.59 -6.54 -0.50
C LYS A 267 -14.20 -7.92 -0.35
N ARG A 268 -13.73 -8.69 0.65
CA ARG A 268 -14.16 -10.08 0.91
C ARG A 268 -15.54 -10.17 1.57
N MET A 269 -16.07 -9.07 2.08
CA MET A 269 -17.31 -9.05 2.83
C MET A 269 -18.47 -8.72 1.90
N GLN A 270 -19.59 -9.43 2.06
CA GLN A 270 -20.81 -9.14 1.31
C GLN A 270 -21.34 -7.75 1.67
N ASN A 271 -21.93 -7.06 0.68
CA ASN A 271 -22.48 -5.71 0.83
C ASN A 271 -21.49 -4.63 1.32
N ALA A 272 -20.18 -4.88 1.19
CA ALA A 272 -19.16 -3.90 1.52
C ALA A 272 -19.30 -2.62 0.67
N GLN A 273 -19.13 -1.47 1.31
CA GLN A 273 -19.18 -0.14 0.71
C GLN A 273 -17.78 0.31 0.25
N PHE A 274 -17.72 1.33 -0.60
CA PHE A 274 -16.44 1.99 -0.89
C PHE A 274 -15.99 2.81 0.31
N VAL A 275 -14.68 3.08 0.44
CA VAL A 275 -14.14 3.78 1.61
C VAL A 275 -14.57 5.24 1.71
N ASP A 276 -15.20 5.78 0.67
CA ASP A 276 -15.81 7.11 0.60
C ASP A 276 -16.74 7.41 1.79
N VAL A 277 -17.32 6.37 2.42
CA VAL A 277 -18.21 6.49 3.58
C VAL A 277 -17.49 6.91 4.86
N TYR A 278 -16.15 6.85 4.91
CA TYR A 278 -15.38 7.17 6.12
C TYR A 278 -15.28 8.69 6.36
N PRO A 279 -15.26 9.13 7.63
CA PRO A 279 -15.16 10.54 8.00
C PRO A 279 -13.69 11.00 7.98
N PHE A 280 -13.03 10.88 6.83
CA PHE A 280 -11.63 11.25 6.71
C PHE A 280 -11.38 12.73 7.02
N ALA A 281 -10.28 13.02 7.73
CA ALA A 281 -9.91 14.35 8.20
C ALA A 281 -9.78 15.36 7.05
N TRP A 282 -9.32 14.92 5.88
CA TRP A 282 -9.24 15.79 4.70
C TRP A 282 -10.59 16.34 4.27
N LYS A 283 -11.72 15.67 4.55
CA LYS A 283 -13.06 16.22 4.29
C LYS A 283 -13.32 17.47 5.13
N ASN A 284 -12.87 17.48 6.39
CA ASN A 284 -12.97 18.65 7.27
C ASN A 284 -12.06 19.79 6.79
N PHE A 285 -10.85 19.45 6.31
CA PHE A 285 -9.96 20.42 5.67
C PHE A 285 -10.59 21.01 4.40
N SER A 286 -11.11 20.19 3.48
CA SER A 286 -11.80 20.66 2.28
C SER A 286 -12.99 21.58 2.61
N ALA A 287 -13.80 21.20 3.60
CA ALA A 287 -14.93 22.01 4.07
C ALA A 287 -14.50 23.36 4.68
N SER A 288 -13.26 23.44 5.19
CA SER A 288 -12.68 24.64 5.79
C SER A 288 -11.84 25.47 4.81
N GLY A 289 -11.90 25.19 3.50
CA GLY A 289 -11.18 25.95 2.49
C GLY A 289 -9.71 25.55 2.35
N TYR A 290 -9.39 24.26 2.50
CA TYR A 290 -8.06 23.75 2.18
C TYR A 290 -8.07 23.02 0.85
N ILE A 291 -6.97 23.17 0.11
CA ILE A 291 -6.65 22.30 -1.02
C ILE A 291 -5.97 21.05 -0.47
N THR A 292 -6.53 19.90 -0.82
CA THR A 292 -6.16 18.62 -0.23
C THR A 292 -5.40 17.75 -1.21
N ALA A 293 -4.48 16.95 -0.67
CA ALA A 293 -3.67 16.05 -1.48
C ALA A 293 -3.42 14.73 -0.78
N TRP A 294 -3.39 13.64 -1.55
CA TRP A 294 -3.01 12.32 -1.07
C TRP A 294 -2.04 11.64 -2.03
N ALA A 295 -0.92 11.14 -1.48
CA ALA A 295 0.13 10.51 -2.26
C ALA A 295 0.69 9.26 -1.57
N GLU A 296 0.23 8.11 -2.03
CA GLU A 296 0.65 6.79 -1.54
C GLU A 296 1.36 6.01 -2.66
N GLU A 297 2.56 5.50 -2.36
CA GLU A 297 3.33 4.67 -3.29
C GLU A 297 2.77 3.22 -3.33
N GLN A 298 3.28 2.38 -4.23
CA GLN A 298 2.91 0.95 -4.34
C GLN A 298 1.41 0.68 -4.52
N PRO A 299 0.86 0.94 -5.72
CA PRO A 299 -0.58 0.93 -5.92
C PRO A 299 -1.24 -0.47 -5.81
N HIS A 300 -0.45 -1.54 -5.81
CA HIS A 300 -0.90 -2.93 -5.72
C HIS A 300 -1.15 -3.38 -4.27
N VAL A 301 -0.57 -2.69 -3.29
CA VAL A 301 -0.71 -2.96 -1.85
C VAL A 301 -1.14 -1.71 -1.08
N GLY A 302 -1.84 -0.78 -1.74
CA GLY A 302 -2.23 0.49 -1.13
C GLY A 302 -3.21 0.31 0.03
N THR A 303 -3.12 1.23 1.01
CA THR A 303 -3.89 1.25 2.27
C THR A 303 -5.37 0.99 2.04
N PHE A 304 -5.98 1.73 1.13
CA PHE A 304 -7.42 1.65 0.88
C PHE A 304 -7.80 0.73 -0.28
N THR A 305 -6.82 0.14 -0.99
CA THR A 305 -7.07 -0.57 -2.25
C THR A 305 -6.65 -2.03 -2.22
N TYR A 306 -5.82 -2.46 -1.28
CA TYR A 306 -5.41 -3.86 -1.16
C TYR A 306 -6.57 -4.71 -0.60
N ARG A 307 -6.94 -4.48 0.67
CA ARG A 307 -8.00 -5.23 1.38
C ARG A 307 -9.38 -4.56 1.30
N LEU A 308 -9.42 -3.25 1.11
CA LEU A 308 -10.65 -2.46 1.10
C LEU A 308 -11.08 -2.14 -0.34
N LYS A 309 -12.36 -1.81 -0.56
CA LYS A 309 -12.93 -1.60 -1.91
C LYS A 309 -12.32 -0.43 -2.69
N GLY A 310 -11.41 0.35 -2.11
CA GLY A 310 -10.91 1.58 -2.72
C GLY A 310 -11.94 2.70 -2.65
N PHE A 311 -11.57 3.84 -3.20
CA PHE A 311 -12.46 4.97 -3.36
C PHE A 311 -13.26 4.87 -4.65
N LYS A 312 -14.55 5.16 -4.58
CA LYS A 312 -15.37 5.35 -5.77
C LYS A 312 -15.00 6.68 -6.43
N ASP A 313 -15.06 7.76 -5.66
CA ASP A 313 -14.75 9.12 -6.12
C ASP A 313 -13.30 9.49 -5.77
N GLN A 314 -12.75 10.55 -6.36
CA GLN A 314 -11.40 10.98 -6.00
C GLN A 314 -11.40 11.55 -4.56
N PRO A 315 -10.54 11.05 -3.64
CA PRO A 315 -10.67 11.39 -2.22
C PRO A 315 -10.19 12.80 -1.85
N THR A 316 -9.32 13.40 -2.66
CA THR A 316 -8.67 14.69 -2.44
C THR A 316 -8.56 15.44 -3.76
N ASP A 317 -8.32 16.75 -3.73
CA ASP A 317 -8.21 17.57 -4.94
C ASP A 317 -7.05 17.09 -5.84
N HIS A 318 -5.94 16.69 -5.22
CA HIS A 318 -4.75 16.17 -5.90
C HIS A 318 -4.38 14.77 -5.39
N SER A 319 -4.63 13.72 -6.18
CA SER A 319 -4.36 12.33 -5.79
C SER A 319 -3.32 11.66 -6.69
N MET A 320 -2.16 11.28 -6.16
CA MET A 320 -1.15 10.54 -6.93
C MET A 320 -1.54 9.10 -7.25
N ARG A 321 -2.74 8.64 -6.88
CA ARG A 321 -3.22 7.29 -7.23
C ARG A 321 -3.13 7.04 -8.73
N THR A 322 -3.57 8.00 -9.54
CA THR A 322 -3.54 7.96 -11.01
C THR A 322 -2.11 7.81 -11.52
N PHE A 323 -1.19 8.60 -10.98
CA PHE A 323 0.23 8.54 -11.30
C PHE A 323 0.83 7.15 -11.02
N PHE A 324 0.61 6.63 -9.80
CA PHE A 324 1.20 5.37 -9.41
C PHE A 324 0.61 4.17 -10.17
N LEU A 325 -0.69 4.20 -10.48
CA LEU A 325 -1.32 3.20 -11.36
C LEU A 325 -0.74 3.21 -12.78
N LYS A 326 -0.37 4.38 -13.31
CA LYS A 326 0.34 4.44 -14.59
C LYS A 326 1.79 4.00 -14.46
N LEU A 327 2.47 4.41 -13.39
CA LEU A 327 3.86 4.07 -13.11
C LEU A 327 4.02 2.56 -13.00
N SER A 328 3.13 1.83 -12.32
CA SER A 328 3.23 0.38 -12.19
C SER A 328 3.23 -0.36 -13.53
N LYS A 329 2.59 0.19 -14.55
CA LYS A 329 2.56 -0.35 -15.92
C LYS A 329 3.84 -0.06 -16.72
N VAL A 330 4.65 0.92 -16.31
CA VAL A 330 5.86 1.35 -17.04
C VAL A 330 7.14 1.27 -16.22
N ILE A 331 7.06 0.90 -14.94
CA ILE A 331 8.18 0.91 -14.00
C ILE A 331 9.33 0.00 -14.44
N GLY A 332 9.03 -1.10 -15.14
CA GLY A 332 10.04 -2.01 -15.69
C GLY A 332 10.94 -1.34 -16.74
N ASN A 333 10.53 -0.21 -17.31
CA ASN A 333 11.35 0.55 -18.27
C ASN A 333 12.33 1.49 -17.59
N HIS A 334 12.42 1.51 -16.26
CA HIS A 334 13.26 2.42 -15.49
C HIS A 334 14.27 1.66 -14.61
N PRO A 335 15.43 2.27 -14.29
CA PRO A 335 16.35 1.68 -13.33
C PRO A 335 15.67 1.45 -11.98
N LYS A 336 16.16 0.48 -11.22
CA LYS A 336 15.61 0.15 -9.90
C LYS A 336 15.55 1.39 -9.01
N LEU A 337 14.39 1.65 -8.40
CA LEU A 337 14.11 2.81 -7.54
C LEU A 337 14.11 4.19 -8.24
N CYS A 338 14.27 4.24 -9.57
CA CYS A 338 14.31 5.48 -10.36
C CYS A 338 13.07 5.64 -11.25
N LEU A 339 12.80 6.87 -11.66
CA LEU A 339 11.91 7.26 -12.75
C LEU A 339 12.68 8.27 -13.60
N GLY A 340 13.02 7.87 -14.82
CA GLY A 340 14.01 8.61 -15.63
C GLY A 340 15.33 8.75 -14.89
N ASN A 341 15.80 10.00 -14.76
CA ASN A 341 17.03 10.38 -14.07
C ASN A 341 16.83 10.74 -12.58
N LYS A 342 15.63 10.52 -12.02
CA LYS A 342 15.29 10.93 -10.65
C LYS A 342 14.97 9.74 -9.76
N PRO A 343 15.36 9.76 -8.47
CA PRO A 343 14.82 8.84 -7.47
C PRO A 343 13.30 8.99 -7.35
N ARG A 344 12.56 7.87 -7.35
CA ARG A 344 11.07 7.91 -7.31
C ARG A 344 10.52 8.63 -6.08
N HIS A 345 11.15 8.45 -4.93
CA HIS A 345 10.73 9.12 -3.69
C HIS A 345 10.81 10.65 -3.81
N THR A 346 11.72 11.18 -4.65
CA THR A 346 11.84 12.62 -4.90
C THR A 346 10.69 13.13 -5.76
N VAL A 347 10.18 12.33 -6.70
CA VAL A 347 8.99 12.70 -7.50
C VAL A 347 7.76 12.88 -6.61
N ARG A 348 7.49 11.92 -5.71
CA ARG A 348 6.39 12.03 -4.73
C ARG A 348 6.57 13.22 -3.79
N LYS A 349 7.78 13.38 -3.24
CA LYS A 349 8.10 14.50 -2.33
C LYS A 349 7.85 15.84 -3.02
N ASN A 350 8.36 16.00 -4.24
CA ASN A 350 8.21 17.24 -4.99
C ASN A 350 6.75 17.51 -5.33
N PHE A 351 5.95 16.49 -5.69
CA PHE A 351 4.51 16.67 -5.89
C PHE A 351 3.82 17.28 -4.67
N LEU A 352 4.06 16.75 -3.47
CA LEU A 352 3.47 17.27 -2.23
C LEU A 352 3.94 18.70 -1.91
N VAL A 353 5.21 19.03 -2.20
CA VAL A 353 5.75 20.39 -1.97
C VAL A 353 5.25 21.38 -3.02
N PHE A 354 5.11 20.96 -4.28
CA PHE A 354 4.69 21.84 -5.38
C PHE A 354 3.24 22.25 -5.25
N ILE A 355 2.35 21.42 -4.70
CA ILE A 355 0.96 21.85 -4.43
C ILE A 355 0.93 23.14 -3.58
N ARG A 356 1.82 23.25 -2.58
CA ARG A 356 1.97 24.50 -1.84
C ARG A 356 2.39 25.65 -2.74
N VAL A 357 3.43 25.49 -3.55
CA VAL A 357 3.97 26.56 -4.42
C VAL A 357 2.93 27.03 -5.45
N GLU A 358 2.09 26.12 -5.92
CA GLU A 358 1.14 26.36 -7.01
C GLU A 358 -0.10 27.13 -6.57
N TYR A 359 -0.54 26.88 -5.34
CA TYR A 359 -1.74 27.50 -4.77
C TYR A 359 -1.46 28.58 -3.73
N VAL A 360 -0.21 28.72 -3.29
CA VAL A 360 0.22 29.89 -2.53
C VAL A 360 0.51 31.00 -3.55
N ASP A 361 -0.47 31.90 -3.72
CA ASP A 361 -0.24 33.18 -4.38
C ASP A 361 0.92 33.92 -3.67
N GLU A 362 1.69 34.72 -4.40
CA GLU A 362 2.99 35.35 -4.03
C GLU A 362 2.98 36.26 -2.76
N TYR A 363 1.91 36.24 -1.95
CA TYR A 363 1.66 37.15 -0.84
C TYR A 363 2.16 36.71 0.54
N PHE A 364 2.80 35.54 0.67
CA PHE A 364 3.39 35.09 1.95
C PHE A 364 4.93 35.33 2.04
N MET A 365 5.47 36.23 1.22
CA MET A 365 6.88 36.65 1.23
C MET A 365 7.06 38.13 1.64
N ASN A 366 6.12 38.71 2.40
CA ASN A 366 6.31 40.00 3.07
C ASN A 366 6.54 39.83 4.56
#